data_AF-A0A0M3BDM6-F1
#
_entry.id   AF-A0A0M3BDM6-F1
#
_cell.length_a   1.000
_cell.length_b   1.000
_cell.length_c   1.000
_cell.angle_alpha   90.00
_cell.angle_beta   90.00
_cell.angle_gamma   90.00
#
_symmetry.space_group_name_H-M   'P 1'
#
loop_
_entity.id
_entity.type
_entity.pdbx_description
1 polymer ?
#
loop_
_entity_poly.entity_id
_entity_poly.type
_entity_poly.pdbx_seq_one_letter_code
_entity_poly.pdbx_strand_id
1 'polypeptide(L)'
;MTEAAPRTIVAVKFAWEKGEKTYDYFADFPVEVGQRIYVPTKRGEAKVEIMATKTESQMASVAALRPVEDLRTEEEKQAKYPNGQRMFSEDRTMLNERGNRSIFDDVDR
;
A
#
# COMPACT_ATOMS: atom_id res chain seq x y z
N MET A 1 -31.00 0.04 -23.97
CA MET A 1 -30.71 -0.54 -22.64
C MET A 1 -29.20 -0.54 -22.51
N THR A 2 -28.61 0.38 -21.76
CA THR A 2 -27.16 0.39 -21.49
C THR A 2 -26.88 -0.68 -20.44
N GLU A 3 -26.34 -1.80 -20.90
CA GLU A 3 -25.82 -2.88 -20.08
C GLU A 3 -24.70 -2.30 -19.21
N ALA A 4 -25.01 -2.02 -17.94
CA ALA A 4 -24.02 -1.60 -16.98
C ALA A 4 -23.15 -2.83 -16.70
N ALA A 5 -21.98 -2.90 -17.35
CA ALA A 5 -20.96 -3.89 -16.99
C ALA A 5 -20.80 -3.91 -15.47
N PRO A 6 -20.68 -5.09 -14.83
CA PRO A 6 -20.65 -5.21 -13.38
C PRO A 6 -19.44 -4.42 -12.85
N ARG A 7 -19.70 -3.22 -12.34
CA ARG A 7 -18.66 -2.33 -11.83
C ARG A 7 -18.21 -2.90 -10.50
N THR A 8 -16.97 -3.38 -10.43
CA THR A 8 -16.38 -3.78 -9.16
C THR A 8 -16.20 -2.54 -8.30
N ILE A 9 -16.56 -2.63 -7.03
CA ILE A 9 -16.39 -1.53 -6.08
C ILE A 9 -15.32 -1.93 -5.09
N VAL A 10 -14.39 -1.03 -4.82
CA VAL A 10 -13.30 -1.25 -3.87
C VAL A 10 -13.44 -0.30 -2.70
N ALA A 11 -13.47 -0.87 -1.50
CA ALA A 11 -13.30 -0.13 -0.26
C ALA A 11 -11.81 0.04 -0.02
N VAL A 12 -11.33 1.27 -0.14
CA VAL A 12 -9.92 1.61 0.06
C VAL A 12 -9.70 2.29 1.40
N LYS A 13 -8.50 2.10 1.96
CA LYS A 13 -8.03 2.82 3.13
C LYS A 13 -6.81 3.66 2.77
N PHE A 14 -6.80 4.90 3.25
CA PHE A 14 -5.66 5.80 3.09
C PHE A 14 -4.60 5.51 4.16
N ALA A 15 -3.32 5.42 3.76
CA ALA A 15 -2.22 5.14 4.70
C ALA A 15 -2.04 6.24 5.77
N TRP A 16 -2.41 7.48 5.45
CA TRP A 16 -2.37 8.60 6.39
C TRP A 16 -3.59 8.65 7.32
N GLU A 17 -4.62 7.85 7.04
CA GLU A 17 -5.83 7.81 7.84
C GLU A 17 -5.65 6.85 9.01
N LYS A 18 -5.48 7.43 10.21
CA LYS A 18 -5.33 6.67 11.47
C LYS A 18 -6.62 6.02 11.96
N GLY A 19 -7.75 6.22 11.27
CA GLY A 19 -9.04 5.64 11.61
C GLY A 19 -9.35 4.34 10.86
N GLU A 20 -10.54 3.81 11.08
CA GLU A 20 -11.12 2.66 10.33
C GLU A 20 -12.01 3.13 9.18
N LYS A 21 -11.84 4.38 8.77
CA LYS A 21 -12.63 4.93 7.67
C LYS A 21 -12.16 4.31 6.37
N THR A 22 -13.14 3.90 5.57
CA THR A 22 -12.93 3.33 4.24
C THR A 22 -13.75 4.15 3.27
N TYR A 23 -13.26 4.21 2.04
CA TYR A 23 -13.90 4.96 0.97
C TYR A 23 -14.19 4.00 -0.18
N ASP A 24 -15.43 4.00 -0.66
CA ASP A 24 -15.84 3.16 -1.79
C ASP A 24 -15.52 3.89 -3.11
N TYR A 25 -14.78 3.23 -4.00
CA TYR A 25 -14.46 3.69 -5.35
C TYR A 25 -14.86 2.63 -6.38
N PHE A 26 -15.18 3.05 -7.61
CA PHE A 26 -15.39 2.10 -8.71
C PHE A 26 -14.05 1.67 -9.31
N ALA A 27 -13.87 0.38 -9.53
CA ALA A 27 -12.75 -0.20 -10.26
C ALA A 27 -13.29 -0.74 -11.60
N ASP A 28 -12.79 -0.15 -12.70
CA ASP A 28 -13.08 -0.60 -14.08
C ASP A 28 -12.05 -1.63 -14.58
N PHE A 29 -11.21 -2.13 -13.67
CA PHE A 29 -10.11 -3.05 -13.92
C PHE A 29 -10.10 -4.15 -12.83
N PRO A 30 -9.52 -5.34 -13.12
CA PRO A 30 -9.40 -6.39 -12.13
C PRO A 30 -8.52 -5.93 -10.97
N VAL A 31 -9.04 -6.10 -9.75
CA VAL A 31 -8.44 -5.65 -8.51
C VAL A 31 -8.61 -6.71 -7.43
N GLU A 32 -7.59 -6.86 -6.60
CA GLU A 32 -7.59 -7.80 -5.48
C GLU A 32 -7.48 -7.07 -4.14
N VAL A 33 -8.00 -7.70 -3.09
CA VAL A 33 -7.84 -7.20 -1.71
C VAL A 33 -6.37 -7.24 -1.33
N GLY A 34 -5.87 -6.16 -0.71
CA GLY A 34 -4.44 -5.96 -0.41
C GLY A 34 -3.64 -5.31 -1.55
N GLN A 35 -4.21 -5.22 -2.75
CA GLN A 35 -3.57 -4.51 -3.85
C GLN A 35 -3.63 -2.99 -3.62
N ARG A 36 -2.63 -2.28 -4.14
CA ARG A 36 -2.57 -0.82 -4.08
C ARG A 36 -3.02 -0.23 -5.40
N ILE A 37 -3.82 0.83 -5.32
CA ILE A 37 -4.36 1.54 -6.48
C ILE A 37 -4.18 3.05 -6.33
N TYR A 38 -4.18 3.75 -7.46
CA TYR A 38 -4.25 5.20 -7.48
C TYR A 38 -5.71 5.64 -7.58
N VAL A 39 -6.15 6.43 -6.60
CA VAL A 39 -7.48 7.05 -6.60
C VAL A 39 -7.38 8.56 -6.81
N PRO A 40 -8.34 9.17 -7.51
CA PRO A 40 -8.38 10.61 -7.66
C PRO A 40 -8.91 11.23 -6.35
N THR A 41 -8.21 12.23 -5.85
CA THR A 41 -8.59 13.01 -4.67
C THR A 41 -8.59 14.50 -5.00
N LYS A 42 -9.18 15.33 -4.12
CA LYS A 42 -9.21 16.79 -4.30
C LYS A 42 -7.83 17.44 -4.45
N ARG A 43 -6.76 16.81 -3.96
CA ARG A 43 -5.37 17.32 -4.00
C ARG A 43 -4.50 16.64 -5.07
N GLY A 44 -5.08 15.78 -5.91
CA GLY A 44 -4.36 14.99 -6.91
C GLY A 44 -4.57 13.49 -6.73
N GLU A 45 -3.63 12.70 -7.23
CA GLU A 45 -3.68 11.24 -7.15
C GLU A 45 -3.16 10.76 -5.78
N ALA A 46 -3.82 9.77 -5.18
CA ALA A 46 -3.37 9.16 -3.93
C ALA A 46 -3.20 7.64 -4.08
N LYS A 47 -2.06 7.13 -3.59
CA LYS A 47 -1.83 5.68 -3.47
C LYS A 47 -2.53 5.17 -2.23
N VAL A 48 -3.48 4.26 -2.42
CA VAL A 48 -4.30 3.66 -1.37
C VAL A 48 -4.30 2.14 -1.50
N GLU A 49 -4.64 1.46 -0.42
CA GLU A 49 -4.70 0.00 -0.36
C GLU A 49 -6.16 -0.47 -0.30
N ILE A 50 -6.47 -1.52 -1.05
CA ILE A 50 -7.81 -2.11 -1.10
C ILE A 50 -7.99 -2.98 0.14
N MET A 51 -8.99 -2.65 0.96
CA MET A 51 -9.36 -3.42 2.15
C MET A 51 -10.44 -4.44 1.85
N ALA A 52 -11.35 -4.14 0.93
CA ALA A 52 -12.42 -5.05 0.53
C ALA A 52 -12.93 -4.74 -0.88
N THR A 53 -13.48 -5.75 -1.54
CA THR A 53 -14.18 -5.64 -2.82
C THR A 53 -15.67 -5.91 -2.62
N LYS A 54 -16.53 -5.09 -3.21
CA LYS A 54 -18.00 -5.19 -3.18
C LYS A 54 -18.55 -5.20 -4.60
N THR A 55 -19.68 -5.87 -4.81
CA THR A 55 -20.41 -5.91 -6.08
C THR A 55 -21.45 -4.81 -6.21
N GLU A 56 -21.96 -4.29 -5.10
CA GLU A 56 -22.99 -3.23 -5.05
C GLU A 56 -22.66 -2.23 -3.94
N SER A 57 -22.68 -0.92 -4.24
CA SER A 57 -22.57 0.15 -3.24
C SER A 57 -23.26 1.41 -3.72
N GLN A 58 -24.02 2.04 -2.84
CA GLN A 58 -24.75 3.29 -3.11
C GLN A 58 -23.86 4.54 -2.88
N MET A 59 -22.68 4.40 -2.29
CA MET A 59 -21.80 5.51 -1.91
C MET A 59 -20.61 5.73 -2.84
N ALA A 60 -20.31 4.76 -3.71
CA ALA A 60 -19.28 4.92 -4.72
C ALA A 60 -19.73 5.98 -5.73
N SER A 61 -18.99 7.09 -5.82
CA SER A 61 -19.29 8.19 -6.75
C SER A 61 -18.16 8.44 -7.75
N VAL A 62 -17.00 7.82 -7.54
CA VAL A 62 -15.75 8.16 -8.23
C VAL A 62 -15.02 6.88 -8.63
N ALA A 63 -14.48 6.86 -9.86
CA ALA A 63 -13.69 5.75 -10.37
C ALA A 63 -12.21 5.86 -9.95
N ALA A 64 -11.59 4.74 -9.63
CA ALA A 64 -10.15 4.59 -9.46
C ALA A 64 -9.44 4.86 -10.79
N LEU A 65 -8.24 5.44 -10.72
CA LEU A 65 -7.50 5.85 -11.92
C LEU A 65 -6.77 4.66 -12.56
N ARG A 66 -5.96 3.96 -11.77
CA ARG A 66 -5.12 2.86 -12.25
C ARG A 66 -4.62 1.99 -11.10
N PRO A 67 -4.34 0.70 -11.34
CA PRO A 67 -3.62 -0.11 -10.39
C PRO A 67 -2.20 0.43 -10.20
N VAL A 68 -1.66 0.32 -8.98
CA VAL A 68 -0.25 0.56 -8.76
C VAL A 68 0.47 -0.70 -9.21
N GLU A 69 1.17 -0.62 -10.34
CA GLU A 69 2.16 -1.62 -10.71
C GLU A 69 3.31 -1.56 -9.71
N ASP A 70 3.20 -2.33 -8.64
CA ASP A 70 4.31 -2.55 -7.74
C ASP A 70 5.26 -3.51 -8.46
N LEU A 71 6.14 -2.95 -9.30
CA LEU A 71 7.16 -3.68 -10.08
C LEU A 71 8.13 -4.48 -9.21
N ARG A 72 8.07 -4.30 -7.88
CA ARG A 72 8.88 -5.03 -6.91
C ARG A 72 8.13 -6.27 -6.48
N THR A 73 8.60 -7.41 -6.94
CA THR A 73 8.18 -8.73 -6.45
C THR A 73 8.34 -8.80 -4.93
N GLU A 74 7.53 -9.62 -4.27
CA GLU A 74 7.66 -9.84 -2.80
C GLU A 74 9.08 -10.26 -2.42
N GLU A 75 9.76 -10.97 -3.31
CA GLU A 75 11.16 -11.37 -3.20
C GLU A 75 12.12 -10.19 -3.17
N GLU A 76 11.92 -9.12 -3.96
CA GLU A 76 12.76 -7.92 -3.89
C GLU A 76 12.50 -7.08 -2.62
N LYS A 77 11.26 -7.13 -2.11
CA LYS A 77 10.91 -6.50 -0.82
C LYS A 77 11.55 -7.25 0.35
N GLN A 78 11.55 -8.58 0.31
CA GLN A 78 12.28 -9.42 1.25
C GLN A 78 13.80 -9.31 1.07
N ALA A 79 14.33 -9.18 -0.14
CA ALA A 79 15.76 -9.03 -0.39
C ALA A 79 16.33 -7.73 0.19
N LYS A 80 15.51 -6.66 0.30
CA LYS A 80 15.91 -5.45 1.02
C LYS A 80 16.10 -5.69 2.53
N TYR A 81 15.41 -6.69 3.08
CA TYR A 81 15.44 -7.06 4.50
C TYR A 81 15.40 -8.59 4.64
N PRO A 82 16.47 -9.31 4.28
CA PRO A 82 16.45 -10.78 4.18
C PRO A 82 16.13 -11.47 5.51
N ASN A 83 16.39 -10.79 6.64
CA ASN A 83 16.03 -11.23 7.99
C ASN A 83 14.87 -10.43 8.60
N GLY A 84 14.12 -9.65 7.82
CA GLY A 84 13.09 -8.72 8.29
C GLY A 84 13.61 -7.52 9.11
N GLN A 85 14.93 -7.43 9.31
CA GLN A 85 15.58 -6.36 10.06
C GLN A 85 16.24 -5.35 9.14
N ARG A 86 16.17 -4.07 9.52
CA ARG A 86 16.89 -2.98 8.84
C ARG A 86 18.40 -3.19 9.03
N MET A 87 19.19 -3.01 7.97
CA MET A 87 20.66 -3.00 8.07
C MET A 87 21.21 -1.74 8.74
N PHE A 88 20.41 -0.68 8.82
CA PHE A 88 20.79 0.59 9.42
C PHE A 88 19.72 1.08 10.41
N SER A 89 20.17 1.60 11.55
CA SER A 89 19.34 2.36 12.49
C SER A 89 18.91 3.70 11.90
N GLU A 90 17.98 4.37 12.56
CA GLU A 90 17.53 5.73 12.20
C GLU A 90 18.68 6.76 12.21
N ASP A 91 19.69 6.50 13.04
CA ASP A 91 20.93 7.27 13.17
C ASP A 91 22.00 6.90 12.12
N ARG A 92 21.65 6.10 11.10
CA ARG A 92 22.56 5.59 10.05
C ARG A 92 23.65 4.62 10.53
N THR A 93 23.63 4.21 11.79
CA THR A 93 24.55 3.18 12.32
C THR A 93 24.17 1.80 11.82
N MET A 94 25.17 0.97 11.48
CA MET A 94 24.93 -0.41 11.03
C MET A 94 24.36 -1.26 12.17
N LEU A 95 23.36 -2.07 11.84
CA LEU A 95 22.75 -3.06 12.72
C LEU A 95 23.35 -4.43 12.43
N ASN A 96 23.58 -5.23 13.47
CA ASN A 96 23.99 -6.63 13.33
C ASN A 96 22.80 -7.54 13.00
N GLU A 97 23.05 -8.84 12.79
CA GLU A 97 22.04 -9.85 12.44
C GLU A 97 20.96 -10.07 13.51
N ARG A 98 21.11 -9.48 14.69
CA ARG A 98 20.13 -9.49 15.78
C ARG A 98 19.36 -8.18 15.89
N GLY A 99 19.67 -7.18 15.07
CA GLY A 99 19.02 -5.87 15.09
C GLY A 99 19.55 -4.95 16.18
N ASN A 100 20.71 -5.26 16.77
CA ASN A 100 21.41 -4.40 17.72
C ASN A 100 22.44 -3.55 16.99
N ARG A 101 22.78 -2.37 17.55
CA ARG A 101 23.88 -1.54 17.04
C ARG A 101 25.15 -2.39 16.97
N SER A 102 25.82 -2.35 15.81
CA SER A 102 27.03 -3.14 15.59
C SER A 102 28.13 -2.66 16.53
N ILE A 103 28.76 -3.60 17.25
CA ILE A 103 29.82 -3.33 18.24
C ILE A 103 31.07 -2.68 17.63
N PHE A 104 31.24 -2.74 16.31
CA PHE A 104 32.35 -2.10 15.59
C PHE A 104 32.27 -0.56 15.56
N ASP A 105 31.12 0.03 15.91
CA ASP A 105 30.92 1.48 15.98
C ASP A 105 30.99 2.02 17.42
N ASP A 106 30.92 1.14 18.43
CA ASP A 106 30.96 1.50 19.87
C ASP A 106 32.41 1.70 20.40
N VAL A 107 33.43 1.49 19.55
CA VAL A 107 34.86 1.54 19.91
C VAL A 107 35.52 2.87 19.48
N ASP A 108 34.75 3.94 19.29
CA ASP A 108 35.31 5.30 19.11
C ASP A 108 34.55 6.33 19.97
N ARG A 109 34.57 6.14 21.29
CA ARG A 109 34.23 7.18 22.26
C ARG A 109 35.29 7.37 23.32
#